data_AF-A0A7X4DPJ0-F1
#
_entry.id   AF-A0A7X4DPJ0-F1
#
_cell.length_a   1.000
_cell.length_b   1.000
_cell.length_c   1.000
_cell.angle_alpha   90.00
_cell.angle_beta   90.00
_cell.angle_gamma   90.00
#
_symmetry.space_group_name_H-M   'P 1'
#
loop_
_entity.id
_entity.type
_entity.pdbx_description
1 polymer ?
#
loop_
_entity_poly.entity_id
_entity_poly.type
_entity_poly.pdbx_seq_one_letter_code
_entity_poly.pdbx_strand_id
1 'polypeptide(L)' 'MAGELAALERELLAAHETGDGDALIGLYAVAADKAEASDDIDSAAFFLTHAWIFALERGDERAESLRTRLANWGRVD' A
#
# COMPACT_ATOMS: atom_id res chain seq x y z
N MET A 1 17.50 -3.29 8.75
CA MET A 1 16.34 -3.98 8.13
C MET A 1 15.17 -4.13 9.10
N ALA A 2 15.29 -4.80 10.27
CA ALA A 2 14.16 -4.94 11.22
C ALA A 2 13.60 -3.60 11.78
N GLY A 3 14.47 -2.60 12.00
CA GLY A 3 14.04 -1.29 12.54
C GLY A 3 13.16 -0.47 11.59
N GLU A 4 13.32 -0.62 10.28
CA GLU A 4 12.55 0.11 9.27
C GLU A 4 11.14 -0.45 9.11
N LEU A 5 10.99 -1.77 9.14
CA LEU A 5 9.66 -2.41 9.08
C LEU A 5 8.83 -2.05 10.32
N ALA A 6 9.44 -2.07 11.50
CA ALA A 6 8.78 -1.67 12.74
C ALA A 6 8.40 -0.18 12.75
N ALA A 7 9.16 0.69 12.06
CA ALA A 7 8.80 2.10 11.90
C ALA A 7 7.58 2.26 10.99
N LEU A 8 7.59 1.58 9.84
CA LEU A 8 6.47 1.59 8.89
C LEU A 8 5.18 1.05 9.52
N GLU A 9 5.26 -0.02 10.31
CA GLU A 9 4.11 -0.57 11.04
C GLU A 9 3.52 0.44 12.02
N ARG A 10 4.36 1.15 12.78
CA ARG A 10 3.88 2.20 13.70
C ARG A 10 3.23 3.36 12.96
N GLU A 11 3.78 3.77 11.81
CA GLU A 11 3.19 4.83 10.98
C GLU A 11 1.84 4.41 10.40
N LEU A 12 1.71 3.16 9.94
CA LEU A 12 0.43 2.59 9.48
C LEU A 12 -0.60 2.59 10.61
N LEU A 13 -0.23 2.14 11.81
CA LEU A 13 -1.12 2.14 12.97
C LEU A 13 -1.56 3.57 13.34
N ALA A 14 -0.63 4.51 13.39
CA ALA A 14 -0.94 5.90 13.69
C ALA A 14 -1.87 6.53 12.65
N ALA A 15 -1.65 6.26 11.36
CA ALA A 15 -2.51 6.75 10.29
C ALA A 15 -3.93 6.14 10.34
N HIS A 16 -4.05 4.87 10.74
CA HIS A 16 -5.36 4.25 11.01
C HIS A 16 -6.07 4.90 12.20
N GLU A 17 -5.35 5.15 13.30
CA GLU A 17 -5.90 5.79 14.50
C GLU A 17 -6.43 7.21 14.22
N THR A 18 -5.77 7.96 13.34
CA THR A 18 -6.17 9.32 12.97
C THR A 18 -7.12 9.39 11.78
N GLY A 19 -7.36 8.27 11.07
CA GLY A 19 -8.13 8.25 9.83
C GLY A 19 -7.44 8.96 8.65
N ASP A 20 -6.11 9.07 8.70
CA ASP A 20 -5.31 9.75 7.67
C ASP A 20 -5.16 8.87 6.42
N GLY A 21 -6.22 8.86 5.60
CA GLY A 21 -6.23 8.08 4.37
C GLY A 21 -5.17 8.49 3.36
N ASP A 22 -4.71 9.75 3.33
CA ASP A 22 -3.66 10.16 2.39
C ASP A 22 -2.31 9.54 2.78
N ALA A 23 -2.02 9.52 4.09
CA ALA A 23 -0.89 8.79 4.63
C ALA A 23 -1.04 7.27 4.41
N LEU A 24 -2.23 6.69 4.64
CA LEU A 24 -2.46 5.26 4.42
C LEU A 24 -2.18 4.85 2.97
N ILE A 25 -2.61 5.62 1.97
CA ILE A 25 -2.30 5.34 0.55
C ILE A 25 -0.79 5.24 0.34
N GLY A 26 -0.04 6.21 0.86
CA GLY A 26 1.43 6.25 0.71
C GLY A 26 2.14 5.13 1.46
N LEU A 27 1.78 4.91 2.72
CA LEU A 27 2.44 3.93 3.59
C LEU A 27 2.19 2.50 3.12
N TYR A 28 0.99 2.18 2.65
CA TYR A 28 0.71 0.89 2.04
C TYR A 28 1.47 0.69 0.71
N ALA A 29 1.63 1.73 -0.11
CA ALA A 29 2.47 1.64 -1.30
C ALA A 29 3.94 1.35 -0.95
N VAL A 30 4.49 1.99 0.09
CA VAL A 30 5.85 1.71 0.59
C VAL A 30 5.97 0.27 1.11
N ALA A 31 4.96 -0.24 1.82
CA ALA A 31 4.93 -1.62 2.27
C ALA A 31 4.94 -2.60 1.09
N ALA A 32 4.18 -2.30 0.04
CA ALA A 32 4.19 -3.08 -1.20
C ALA A 32 5.57 -3.07 -1.87
N ASP A 33 6.19 -1.90 -2.03
CA ASP A 33 7.52 -1.77 -2.66
C ASP A 33 8.57 -2.62 -1.90
N LYS A 34 8.50 -2.68 -0.57
CA LYS A 34 9.40 -3.50 0.26
C LYS A 34 9.16 -5.01 0.07
N ALA A 35 7.90 -5.41 -0.08
CA ALA A 35 7.53 -6.80 -0.34
C ALA A 35 7.96 -7.24 -1.75
N GLU A 36 7.77 -6.38 -2.76
CA GLU A 36 8.29 -6.59 -4.13
C GLU A 36 9.81 -6.76 -4.13
N ALA A 37 10.53 -5.88 -3.41
CA ALA A 37 11.98 -5.96 -3.32
C ALA A 37 12.49 -7.26 -2.65
N SER A 38 11.61 -7.96 -1.93
CA SER A 38 11.89 -9.26 -1.29
C SER A 38 11.31 -10.45 -2.08
N ASP A 39 10.82 -10.22 -3.30
CA ASP A 39 10.14 -11.19 -4.17
C ASP A 39 8.86 -11.81 -3.56
N ASP A 40 8.26 -11.14 -2.57
CA ASP A 40 7.01 -11.55 -1.93
C ASP A 40 5.82 -10.84 -2.59
N ILE A 41 5.44 -11.34 -3.77
CA ILE A 41 4.38 -10.77 -4.60
C ILE A 41 2.99 -10.87 -3.95
N ASP A 42 2.75 -11.88 -3.13
CA ASP A 42 1.47 -12.02 -2.41
C ASP A 42 1.31 -10.90 -1.37
N SER A 43 2.34 -10.66 -0.56
CA SER A 43 2.33 -9.54 0.39
C SER A 43 2.28 -8.20 -0.33
N ALA A 44 2.99 -8.05 -1.45
CA ALA A 44 2.94 -6.83 -2.24
C ALA A 44 1.53 -6.55 -2.77
N ALA A 45 0.85 -7.55 -3.32
CA ALA A 45 -0.53 -7.46 -3.79
C ALA A 45 -1.51 -7.11 -2.67
N PHE A 46 -1.32 -7.69 -1.48
CA PHE A 46 -2.12 -7.36 -0.30
C PHE A 46 -1.99 -5.87 0.06
N PHE A 47 -0.77 -5.36 0.17
CA PHE A 47 -0.55 -3.96 0.53
C PHE A 47 -1.04 -2.98 -0.56
N LEU A 48 -0.80 -3.30 -1.84
CA LEU A 48 -1.31 -2.47 -2.94
C LEU A 48 -2.83 -2.42 -3.01
N THR A 49 -3.51 -3.51 -2.66
CA THR A 49 -4.97 -3.53 -2.59
C THR A 49 -5.47 -2.55 -1.55
N HIS A 50 -4.85 -2.49 -0.37
CA HIS A 50 -5.18 -1.50 0.65
C HIS A 50 -4.91 -0.07 0.18
N ALA A 51 -3.73 0.20 -0.39
CA ALA A 51 -3.43 1.52 -0.96
C ALA A 51 -4.47 1.95 -2.00
N TRP A 52 -4.87 1.02 -2.88
CA TRP A 52 -5.83 1.27 -3.93
C TRP A 52 -7.23 1.54 -3.39
N ILE A 53 -7.70 0.78 -2.41
CA ILE A 53 -9.02 1.00 -1.77
C ILE A 53 -9.07 2.39 -1.13
N PHE A 54 -8.06 2.78 -0.35
CA PHE A 54 -8.04 4.12 0.26
C PHE A 54 -7.98 5.23 -0.78
N ALA A 55 -7.28 5.02 -1.89
CA ALA A 55 -7.25 5.98 -3.00
C ALA A 55 -8.63 6.11 -3.67
N LEU A 56 -9.33 4.99 -3.89
CA LEU A 56 -10.69 5.00 -4.46
C LEU A 56 -11.69 5.70 -3.53
N GLU A 57 -11.66 5.40 -2.24
CA GLU A 57 -12.55 6.01 -1.24
C GLU A 57 -12.42 7.54 -1.18
N ARG A 58 -11.23 8.05 -1.51
CA ARG A 58 -10.89 9.47 -1.50
C ARG A 58 -11.01 10.15 -2.87
N GLY A 59 -11.18 9.39 -3.95
CA GLY A 59 -11.07 9.93 -5.31
C GLY A 59 -9.66 10.43 -5.64
N ASP A 60 -8.63 9.82 -5.04
CA ASP A 60 -7.23 10.18 -5.22
C ASP A 60 -6.67 9.67 -6.56
N GLU A 61 -5.91 10.52 -7.26
CA GLU A 61 -5.34 10.22 -8.58
C GLU A 61 -4.39 9.02 -8.59
N ARG A 62 -3.78 8.68 -7.44
CA ARG A 62 -2.92 7.51 -7.29
C ARG A 62 -3.67 6.21 -7.53
N ALA A 63 -5.00 6.19 -7.45
CA ALA A 63 -5.79 4.97 -7.68
C ALA A 63 -5.50 4.32 -9.04
N GLU A 64 -5.24 5.11 -10.09
CA GLU A 64 -4.97 4.57 -11.44
C GLU A 64 -3.61 3.85 -11.51
N SER A 65 -2.57 4.44 -10.93
CA SER A 65 -1.23 3.84 -10.93
C SER A 65 -1.18 2.59 -10.06
N LEU A 66 -1.88 2.59 -8.92
CA LEU A 66 -2.01 1.44 -8.02
C LEU A 66 -2.78 0.30 -8.69
N ARG A 67 -3.89 0.59 -9.38
CA ARG A 67 -4.63 -0.42 -10.17
C ARG A 67 -3.76 -1.02 -11.26
N THR A 68 -2.98 -0.21 -11.97
CA THR A 68 -2.07 -0.68 -13.02
C THR A 68 -1.04 -1.67 -12.48
N ARG A 69 -0.49 -1.39 -11.29
CA ARG A 69 0.44 -2.32 -10.60
C ARG A 69 -0.24 -3.65 -10.25
N LEU A 70 -1.45 -3.60 -9.70
CA LEU A 70 -2.23 -4.81 -9.38
C LEU A 70 -2.56 -5.63 -10.64
N ALA A 71 -2.88 -4.97 -11.76
CA ALA A 71 -3.17 -5.63 -13.03
C ALA A 71 -1.94 -6.35 -13.59
N ASN A 72 -0.74 -5.77 -13.44
CA ASN A 72 0.51 -6.42 -13.86
C ASN A 72 0.78 -7.76 -13.13
N TRP A 73 0.14 -7.99 -11.98
CA TRP A 73 0.22 -9.26 -11.26
C TRP A 73 -1.02 -10.13 -11.41
N GLY A 74 -1.95 -9.77 -12.31
CA GLY A 74 -3.20 -10.49 -12.54
C GLY A 74 -4.15 -10.46 -11.35
N ARG A 75 -4.08 -9.43 -10.50
CA ARG A 75 -4.96 -9.30 -9.31
C ARG A 75 -6.27 -8.58 -9.59
N VAL A 76 -6.31 -7.80 -10.67
CA VAL A 76 -7.47 -7.03 -11.14
C VAL A 76 -7.45 -6.96 -12.66
N ASP A 77 -8.63 -6.83 -13.28
CA ASP A 77 -8.84 -6.66 -14.72
C ASP A 77 -9.05 -5.18 -15.09
#